data_AF-A0A6I3UAG6-F1
#
_entry.id   AF-A0A6I3UAG6-F1
#
_cell.length_a   1.000
_cell.length_b   1.000
_cell.length_c   1.000
_cell.angle_alpha   90.00
_cell.angle_beta   90.00
_cell.angle_gamma   90.00
#
_symmetry.space_group_name_H-M   'P 1'
#
loop_
_entity.id
_entity.type
_entity.pdbx_description
1 polymer ?
#
loop_
_entity_poly.entity_id
_entity_poly.type
_entity_poly.pdbx_seq_one_letter_code
_entity_poly.pdbx_strand_id
1 'polypeptide(L)'
;LMAVTDLVLLDIKEINDEQHRIVTSQTNKNILACAKYLSDIEKPVWIRHVLVPGLTDRDEDLIELGKFVKTLKNVDKFEILPYHTMGEFKWRELGIPYSLEGVKPPT
;
A
#
# COMPACT_ATOMS: atom_id res chain seq x y z
N LEU A 1 -6.91 -1.80 21.56
CA LEU A 1 -5.87 -1.21 20.67
C LEU A 1 -6.29 0.16 20.16
N MET A 2 -7.33 0.30 19.33
CA MET A 2 -7.72 1.61 18.76
C MET A 2 -8.07 2.69 19.80
N ALA A 3 -8.57 2.33 20.98
CA ALA A 3 -8.81 3.29 22.07
C ALA A 3 -7.54 4.00 22.59
N VAL A 4 -6.35 3.45 22.31
CA VAL A 4 -5.05 3.96 22.80
C VAL A 4 -4.05 4.18 21.65
N THR A 5 -4.55 4.42 20.44
CA THR A 5 -3.74 4.70 19.25
C THR A 5 -4.19 6.02 18.66
N ASP A 6 -3.34 7.04 18.64
CA ASP A 6 -3.75 8.38 18.17
C ASP A 6 -3.86 8.45 16.64
N LEU A 7 -2.96 7.77 15.94
CA LEU A 7 -2.85 7.78 14.47
C LEU A 7 -2.52 6.38 13.95
N VAL A 8 -3.12 5.98 12.83
CA VAL A 8 -2.79 4.75 12.11
C VAL A 8 -2.15 5.09 10.76
N LEU A 9 -0.96 4.54 10.51
CA LEU A 9 -0.33 4.58 9.18
C LEU A 9 -0.72 3.30 8.45
N LEU A 10 -1.61 3.41 7.48
CA LEU A 10 -2.19 2.27 6.77
C LEU A 10 -1.64 2.18 5.35
N ASP A 11 -1.03 1.04 5.04
CA ASP A 11 -0.61 0.72 3.68
C ASP A 11 -1.79 0.21 2.85
N ILE A 12 -2.05 0.84 1.71
CA ILE A 12 -2.87 0.26 0.64
C ILE A 12 -1.95 0.06 -0.57
N LYS A 13 -1.51 -1.19 -0.74
CA LYS A 13 -0.47 -1.53 -1.72
C LYS A 13 -1.00 -1.57 -3.13
N GLU A 14 -2.22 -2.05 -3.30
CA GLU A 14 -2.87 -2.21 -4.61
C GLU A 14 -4.39 -2.34 -4.41
N ILE A 15 -5.19 -1.59 -5.17
CA ILE A 15 -6.64 -1.55 -5.06
C ILE A 15 -7.30 -2.70 -5.84
N ASN A 16 -6.66 -3.16 -6.91
CA ASN A 16 -7.10 -4.32 -7.66
C ASN A 16 -6.70 -5.60 -6.92
N ASP A 17 -7.66 -6.45 -6.54
CA ASP A 17 -7.37 -7.65 -5.73
C ASP A 17 -6.48 -8.68 -6.45
N GLU A 18 -6.59 -8.80 -7.77
CA GLU A 18 -5.74 -9.71 -8.55
C GLU A 18 -4.29 -9.21 -8.56
N GLN A 19 -4.12 -7.91 -8.76
CA GLN A 19 -2.80 -7.27 -8.74
C GLN A 19 -2.20 -7.26 -7.34
N HIS A 20 -3.01 -7.06 -6.31
CA HIS A 20 -2.57 -7.15 -4.92
C HIS A 20 -2.05 -8.56 -4.59
N ARG A 21 -2.66 -9.62 -5.13
CA ARG A 21 -2.15 -10.99 -5.00
C ARG A 21 -0.82 -11.18 -5.72
N ILE A 22 -0.62 -10.55 -6.87
CA ILE A 22 0.69 -10.58 -7.54
C ILE A 22 1.76 -9.88 -6.69
N VAL A 23 1.44 -8.71 -6.13
CA VAL A 23 2.39 -7.90 -5.33
C VAL A 23 2.69 -8.51 -3.96
N THR A 24 1.69 -9.09 -3.29
CA THR A 24 1.78 -9.46 -1.86
C THR A 24 1.50 -10.94 -1.58
N SER A 25 1.11 -11.72 -2.59
CA SER A 25 0.59 -13.09 -2.44
C SER A 25 -0.70 -13.21 -1.63
N GLN A 26 -1.38 -12.10 -1.31
CA GLN A 26 -2.59 -12.08 -0.47
C GLN A 26 -3.69 -11.19 -1.07
N THR A 27 -4.93 -11.38 -0.62
CA THR A 27 -6.06 -10.51 -0.97
C THR A 27 -6.00 -9.15 -0.27
N ASN A 28 -6.51 -8.10 -0.90
CA ASN A 28 -6.64 -6.78 -0.26
C ASN A 28 -7.93 -6.61 0.56
N LYS A 29 -8.87 -7.58 0.51
CA LYS A 29 -10.20 -7.45 1.12
C LYS A 29 -10.14 -7.07 2.61
N ASN A 30 -9.25 -7.68 3.37
CA ASN A 30 -9.08 -7.38 4.80
C ASN A 30 -8.49 -5.99 5.03
N ILE A 31 -7.62 -5.52 4.13
CA ILE A 31 -6.99 -4.19 4.20
C ILE A 31 -8.06 -3.13 3.93
N LEU A 32 -8.89 -3.31 2.90
CA LEU A 32 -9.98 -2.38 2.57
C LEU A 32 -11.09 -2.40 3.63
N ALA A 33 -11.39 -3.57 4.22
CA ALA A 33 -12.31 -3.66 5.35
C ALA A 33 -11.77 -2.93 6.59
N CYS A 34 -10.47 -3.05 6.87
CA CYS A 34 -9.81 -2.29 7.94
C CYS A 34 -9.89 -0.78 7.70
N ALA A 35 -9.60 -0.31 6.48
CA ALA A 35 -9.72 1.11 6.12
C ALA A 35 -11.14 1.65 6.35
N LYS A 36 -12.18 0.90 5.93
CA LYS A 36 -13.58 1.25 6.19
C LYS A 36 -13.90 1.27 7.67
N TYR A 37 -13.50 0.25 8.42
CA TYR A 37 -13.70 0.20 9.87
C TYR A 37 -13.07 1.40 10.59
N LEU A 38 -11.83 1.77 10.23
CA LEU A 38 -11.15 2.95 10.78
C LEU A 38 -11.90 4.24 10.44
N SER A 39 -12.47 4.33 9.24
CA SER A 39 -13.33 5.44 8.84
C SER A 39 -14.65 5.49 9.61
N ASP A 40 -15.26 4.34 9.90
CA ASP A 40 -16.54 4.26 10.62
C ASP A 40 -16.40 4.71 12.07
N ILE A 41 -15.24 4.48 12.69
CA ILE A 41 -14.91 4.95 14.04
C ILE A 41 -14.18 6.30 14.04
N GLU A 42 -14.02 6.94 12.88
CA GLU A 42 -13.33 8.22 12.67
C GLU A 42 -11.92 8.27 13.28
N LYS A 43 -11.18 7.15 13.27
CA LYS A 43 -9.80 7.08 13.76
C LYS A 43 -8.87 7.78 12.74
N PRO A 44 -8.05 8.78 13.11
CA PRO A 44 -7.13 9.41 12.16
C PRO A 44 -6.23 8.40 11.43
N VAL A 45 -6.15 8.54 10.11
CA VAL A 45 -5.35 7.67 9.23
C VAL A 45 -4.48 8.48 8.28
N TRP A 46 -3.23 8.04 8.14
CA TRP A 46 -2.40 8.36 6.98
C TRP A 46 -2.33 7.14 6.07
N ILE A 47 -2.78 7.29 4.83
CA ILE A 47 -2.67 6.23 3.84
C ILE A 47 -1.32 6.33 3.16
N ARG A 48 -0.64 5.19 3.00
CA ARG A 48 0.64 5.08 2.31
C ARG A 48 0.53 4.13 1.14
N HIS A 49 1.08 4.54 0.01
CA HIS A 49 1.12 3.74 -1.20
C HIS A 49 2.55 3.70 -1.75
N VAL A 50 3.13 2.51 -1.84
CA VAL A 50 4.45 2.32 -2.44
C VAL A 50 4.27 2.23 -3.94
N LEU A 51 4.89 3.17 -4.66
CA LEU A 51 4.83 3.26 -6.12
C LEU A 51 6.01 2.50 -6.73
N VAL A 52 5.72 1.36 -7.34
CA VAL A 52 6.71 0.45 -7.95
C VAL A 52 6.45 0.42 -9.46
N PRO A 53 7.42 0.82 -10.30
CA PRO A 53 7.26 0.79 -11.75
C PRO A 53 6.87 -0.58 -12.30
N GLY A 54 5.81 -0.61 -13.12
CA GLY A 54 5.26 -1.82 -13.72
C GLY A 54 4.49 -2.73 -12.77
N LEU A 55 4.30 -2.35 -11.50
CA LEU A 55 3.52 -3.13 -10.52
C LEU A 55 2.37 -2.32 -9.92
N THR A 56 2.67 -1.18 -9.31
CA THR A 56 1.66 -0.39 -8.56
C THR A 56 1.53 1.04 -9.09
N ASP A 57 2.12 1.34 -10.26
CA ASP A 57 2.10 2.64 -10.92
C ASP A 57 1.08 2.74 -12.07
N ARG A 58 0.11 1.82 -12.13
CA ARG A 58 -0.91 1.82 -13.17
C ARG A 58 -1.95 2.91 -12.93
N ASP A 59 -2.14 3.78 -13.93
CA ASP A 59 -3.10 4.89 -13.86
C ASP A 59 -4.51 4.44 -13.47
N GLU A 60 -5.00 3.35 -14.04
CA GLU A 60 -6.33 2.81 -13.75
C GLU A 60 -6.49 2.44 -12.27
N ASP A 61 -5.51 1.74 -11.72
CA ASP A 61 -5.48 1.32 -10.31
C ASP A 61 -5.31 2.53 -9.39
N LEU A 62 -4.49 3.51 -9.74
CA LEU A 62 -4.32 4.74 -8.97
C LEU A 62 -5.60 5.60 -8.95
N ILE A 63 -6.33 5.67 -10.07
CA ILE A 63 -7.61 6.36 -10.16
C ILE A 63 -8.65 5.67 -9.26
N GLU A 64 -8.74 4.34 -9.31
CA GLU A 64 -9.66 3.57 -8.45
C GLU A 64 -9.28 3.67 -6.97
N LEU A 65 -7.98 3.66 -6.65
CA LEU A 65 -7.50 3.91 -5.30
C LEU A 65 -7.93 5.30 -4.81
N GLY A 66 -7.75 6.33 -5.63
CA GLY A 66 -8.21 7.69 -5.32
C GLY A 66 -9.72 7.77 -5.10
N LYS A 67 -10.52 7.06 -5.90
CA LYS A 67 -11.99 6.97 -5.71
C LYS A 67 -12.32 6.30 -4.38
N PHE A 68 -11.66 5.19 -4.04
CA PHE A 68 -11.85 4.50 -2.76
C PHE A 68 -11.50 5.41 -1.58
N VAL A 69 -10.34 6.05 -1.61
CA VAL A 69 -9.87 6.93 -0.52
C VAL A 69 -10.83 8.11 -0.31
N LYS A 70 -11.40 8.69 -1.37
CA LYS A 70 -12.42 9.74 -1.28
C LYS A 70 -13.69 9.33 -0.53
N THR A 71 -13.95 8.02 -0.37
CA THR A 71 -15.09 7.54 0.43
C THR A 71 -14.82 7.54 1.94
N LEU A 72 -13.55 7.62 2.34
CA LEU A 72 -13.12 7.57 3.74
C LEU A 72 -13.16 8.97 4.36
N LYS A 73 -13.65 9.08 5.59
CA LYS A 73 -13.89 10.37 6.27
C LYS A 73 -12.74 10.83 7.16
N ASN A 74 -11.75 9.97 7.37
CA ASN A 74 -10.74 10.05 8.44
C ASN A 74 -9.30 10.10 7.90
N VAL A 75 -9.12 10.36 6.60
CA VAL A 75 -7.80 10.38 5.96
C VAL A 75 -7.22 11.79 5.99
N ASP A 76 -6.26 12.00 6.88
CA ASP A 76 -5.60 13.32 7.05
C ASP A 76 -4.48 13.54 6.02
N LYS A 77 -3.88 12.44 5.54
CA LYS A 77 -2.74 12.48 4.62
C LYS A 77 -2.72 11.25 3.72
N PHE A 78 -2.32 11.46 2.47
CA PHE A 78 -1.97 10.39 1.53
C PHE A 78 -0.50 10.54 1.13
N GLU A 79 0.31 9.52 1.38
CA GLU A 79 1.74 9.50 1.09
C GLU A 79 2.04 8.54 -0.06
N ILE A 80 2.68 9.06 -1.10
CA ILE A 80 3.27 8.23 -2.16
C ILE A 80 4.73 7.99 -1.78
N LEU A 81 5.12 6.72 -1.73
CA LEU A 81 6.47 6.28 -1.39
C LEU A 81 7.13 5.69 -2.64
N PRO A 82 8.06 6.40 -3.29
CA PRO A 82 8.81 5.85 -4.42
C PRO A 82 9.56 4.58 -4.01
N TYR A 83 9.46 3.53 -4.82
CA TYR A 83 10.25 2.32 -4.63
C TYR A 83 11.75 2.62 -4.62
N HIS A 84 12.48 1.88 -3.77
CA HIS A 84 13.93 1.90 -3.68
C HIS A 84 14.47 0.49 -3.44
N THR A 85 15.70 0.20 -3.88
CA THR A 85 16.33 -1.14 -3.77
C THR A 85 16.92 -1.44 -2.39
N MET A 86 16.74 -0.56 -1.40
CA MET A 86 17.23 -0.81 -0.03
C MET A 86 16.65 -2.13 0.51
N GLY A 87 17.55 -3.02 0.96
CA GLY A 87 17.18 -4.33 1.51
C GLY A 87 17.40 -5.51 0.56
N GLU A 88 17.73 -5.28 -0.71
CA GLU A 88 18.09 -6.35 -1.67
C GLU A 88 19.20 -7.27 -1.12
N PHE A 89 20.19 -6.72 -0.41
CA PHE A 89 21.26 -7.49 0.21
C PHE A 89 20.76 -8.58 1.17
N LYS A 90 19.63 -8.36 1.87
CA LYS A 90 19.05 -9.35 2.78
C LYS A 90 18.54 -10.58 2.03
N TRP A 91 18.00 -10.39 0.83
CA TRP A 91 17.57 -11.50 -0.04
C TRP A 91 18.77 -12.33 -0.48
N ARG A 92 19.87 -11.66 -0.87
CA ARG A 92 21.13 -12.34 -1.23
C ARG A 92 21.72 -13.12 -0.06
N GLU A 93 21.76 -12.54 1.14
CA GLU A 93 22.26 -13.20 2.35
C GLU A 93 21.42 -14.41 2.77
N LEU A 94 20.11 -14.36 2.53
CA LEU A 94 19.21 -15.48 2.79
C LEU A 94 19.17 -16.52 1.65
N GLY A 95 19.87 -16.27 0.54
CA GLY A 95 19.85 -17.12 -0.65
C GLY A 95 18.48 -17.17 -1.35
N ILE A 96 17.65 -16.15 -1.17
CA ILE A 96 16.30 -16.06 -1.76
C ILE A 96 16.37 -15.17 -3.01
N PRO A 97 15.85 -15.61 -4.17
CA PRO A 97 15.79 -14.78 -5.38
C PRO A 97 14.97 -13.51 -5.15
N TYR A 98 15.54 -12.36 -5.53
CA TYR A 98 14.84 -11.08 -5.41
C TYR A 98 13.95 -10.82 -6.63
N SER A 99 12.64 -10.72 -6.43
CA SER A 99 11.67 -10.61 -7.52
C SER A 99 11.65 -9.25 -8.24
N LEU A 100 12.26 -8.21 -7.66
CA LEU A 100 12.32 -6.85 -8.24
C LEU A 100 13.74 -6.49 -8.72
N GLU A 101 14.56 -7.49 -9.03
CA GLU A 101 15.90 -7.28 -9.57
C GLU A 101 15.86 -6.45 -10.86
N GLY A 102 16.68 -5.40 -10.93
CA GLY A 102 16.74 -4.49 -12.08
C GLY A 102 15.64 -3.43 -12.16
N VAL A 103 14.61 -3.47 -11.31
CA VAL A 103 13.59 -2.42 -11.24
C VAL A 103 14.22 -1.14 -10.68
N LYS A 104 14.05 -0.01 -11.40
CA LYS A 104 14.54 1.31 -10.98
C LYS A 104 13.47 2.07 -10.21
N PRO A 105 13.84 3.03 -9.34
CA PRO A 105 12.88 3.96 -8.74
C PRO A 105 12.03 4.69 -9.80
N PRO A 106 10.76 5.02 -9.50
CA PRO A 106 9.92 5.80 -10.40
C PRO A 106 10.48 7.21 -10.60
N THR A 107 10.22 7.80 -11.77
CA THR A 107 10.64 9.16 -12.16
C THR A 107 9.48 10.15 -12.13
#